data_AF-A0A2J6GZI0-F1
#
_entry.id   AF-A0A2J6GZI0-F1
#
_cell.length_a   1.000
_cell.length_b   1.000
_cell.length_c   1.000
_cell.angle_alpha   90.00
_cell.angle_beta   90.00
_cell.angle_gamma   90.00
#
_symmetry.space_group_name_H-M   'P 1'
#
loop_
_entity.id
_entity.type
_entity.pdbx_description
1 polymer ?
#
loop_
_entity_poly.entity_id
_entity_poly.type
_entity_poly.pdbx_seq_one_letter_code
_entity_poly.pdbx_strand_id
1 'polypeptide(L)'
;MVPDGSMALHMLGLSDQVPMRYVYLNDKLHKSEFVGKTEIVFKRINSKKLIASDKKAGLILSAMEYLGNDAFADKKLILDFAKRLDSDDVKDLQNASKGYPLWVQNRVNSIISTMTTENTPIN
;
A
#
# COMPACT_ATOMS: atom_id res chain seq x y z
N MET A 1 -12.55 -0.77 3.95
CA MET A 1 -12.25 0.47 3.18
C MET A 1 -10.76 0.71 3.31
N VAL A 2 -10.07 1.14 2.25
CA VAL A 2 -8.60 1.32 2.27
C VAL A 2 -8.24 2.77 1.96
N PRO A 3 -7.36 3.43 2.71
CA PRO A 3 -6.83 4.74 2.34
C PRO A 3 -6.05 4.66 1.02
N ASP A 4 -6.32 5.57 0.08
CA ASP A 4 -5.65 5.63 -1.22
C ASP A 4 -4.54 6.69 -1.22
N GLY A 5 -3.60 6.54 -2.14
CA GLY A 5 -2.81 7.67 -2.58
C GLY A 5 -1.75 8.17 -1.60
N SER A 6 -1.60 9.51 -1.57
CA SER A 6 -0.75 10.22 -0.62
C SER A 6 -1.17 9.99 0.83
N MET A 7 -2.45 9.67 1.09
CA MET A 7 -2.92 9.31 2.42
C MET A 7 -2.35 7.96 2.87
N ALA A 8 -2.24 6.98 1.97
CA ALA A 8 -1.62 5.70 2.28
C ALA A 8 -0.13 5.87 2.61
N LEU A 9 0.60 6.68 1.84
CA LEU A 9 2.01 6.98 2.10
C LEU A 9 2.22 7.71 3.42
N HIS A 10 1.37 8.70 3.72
CA HIS A 10 1.43 9.44 4.98
C HIS A 10 1.17 8.52 6.19
N MET A 11 0.13 7.67 6.12
CA MET A 11 -0.15 6.69 7.17
C MET A 11 0.95 5.64 7.32
N LEU A 12 1.62 5.29 6.23
CA LEU A 12 2.81 4.44 6.28
C LEU A 12 4.05 5.16 6.78
N GLY A 13 4.02 6.48 7.01
CA GLY A 13 5.20 7.27 7.38
C GLY A 13 6.26 7.38 6.29
N LEU A 14 5.88 7.09 5.03
CA LEU A 14 6.74 7.21 3.84
C LEU A 14 6.70 8.62 3.23
N SER A 15 5.83 9.49 3.74
CA SER A 15 5.73 10.88 3.31
C SER A 15 5.20 11.78 4.44
N ASP A 16 5.89 12.89 4.69
CA ASP A 16 5.43 13.95 5.60
C ASP A 16 4.46 14.93 4.91
N GLN A 17 4.20 14.74 3.61
CA GLN A 17 3.29 15.60 2.85
C GLN A 17 1.85 15.39 3.32
N VAL A 18 1.22 16.46 3.81
CA VAL A 18 -0.19 16.46 4.19
C VAL A 18 -1.05 16.31 2.91
N PRO A 19 -1.90 15.27 2.81
CA PRO A 19 -2.72 15.06 1.63
C PRO A 19 -3.68 16.22 1.38
N MET A 20 -3.71 16.77 0.17
CA MET A 20 -4.70 17.81 -0.20
C MET A 20 -6.12 17.26 -0.40
N ARG A 21 -6.28 15.94 -0.56
CA ARG A 21 -7.57 15.25 -0.74
C ARG A 21 -7.56 13.92 0.00
N TYR A 22 -8.67 13.61 0.66
CA TYR A 22 -8.88 12.35 1.37
C TYR A 22 -9.58 11.36 0.45
N VAL A 23 -8.86 10.34 0.00
CA VAL A 23 -9.39 9.34 -0.94
C VAL A 23 -9.41 7.98 -0.26
N TYR A 24 -10.56 7.31 -0.32
CA TYR A 24 -10.77 5.98 0.25
C TYR A 24 -11.32 5.02 -0.80
N LEU A 25 -10.80 3.80 -0.83
CA LEU A 25 -11.22 2.74 -1.72
C LEU A 25 -12.24 1.82 -1.01
N ASN A 26 -13.34 1.51 -1.68
CA ASN A 26 -14.34 0.54 -1.20
C ASN A 26 -14.97 -0.23 -2.38
N ASP A 27 -15.86 -1.18 -2.09
CA ASP A 27 -16.61 -1.94 -3.10
C ASP A 27 -17.99 -1.34 -3.42
N LYS A 28 -18.36 -0.26 -2.73
CA LYS A 28 -19.64 0.46 -2.87
C LYS A 28 -19.60 1.42 -4.06
N LEU A 29 -20.75 2.04 -4.34
CA LEU A 29 -20.87 3.05 -5.38
C LEU A 29 -19.89 4.21 -5.13
N HIS A 30 -19.30 4.70 -6.22
CA HIS A 30 -18.45 5.89 -6.18
C HIS A 30 -19.27 7.07 -5.65
N LYS A 31 -18.77 7.74 -4.63
CA LYS A 31 -19.41 8.92 -4.04
C LYS A 31 -18.37 9.87 -3.47
N SER A 32 -18.70 11.15 -3.35
CA SER A 32 -17.93 12.10 -2.55
C SER A 32 -18.83 12.76 -1.53
N GLU A 33 -18.28 13.05 -0.36
CA GLU A 33 -18.96 13.71 0.75
C GLU A 33 -18.07 14.81 1.31
N PHE A 34 -18.67 15.92 1.73
CA PHE A 34 -17.95 17.02 2.38
C PHE A 34 -18.09 16.92 3.89
N VAL A 35 -16.96 17.02 4.60
CA VAL A 35 -16.93 17.20 6.05
C VAL A 35 -16.35 18.60 6.31
N GLY A 36 -17.24 19.55 6.63
CA GLY A 36 -16.88 20.97 6.70
C GLY A 36 -16.47 21.50 5.33
N LYS A 37 -15.20 21.92 5.17
CA LYS A 37 -14.62 22.41 3.91
C LYS A 37 -13.82 21.35 3.15
N THR A 38 -13.75 20.14 3.69
CA THR A 38 -12.89 19.07 3.20
C THR A 38 -13.70 18.07 2.40
N GLU A 39 -13.29 17.78 1.16
CA GLU A 39 -13.87 16.73 0.33
C GLU A 39 -13.25 15.36 0.66
N ILE A 40 -14.11 14.37 0.90
CA ILE A 40 -13.75 12.96 1.04
C ILE A 40 -14.29 12.21 -0.18
N VAL A 41 -13.40 11.58 -0.94
CA VAL A 41 -13.73 10.85 -2.16
C VAL A 41 -13.68 9.35 -1.92
N PHE A 42 -14.77 8.66 -2.20
CA PHE A 42 -14.87 7.21 -2.12
C PHE A 42 -14.84 6.61 -3.53
N LYS A 43 -13.74 5.94 -3.87
CA LYS A 43 -13.57 5.27 -5.15
C LYS A 43 -13.93 3.79 -5.06
N ARG A 44 -14.65 3.31 -6.06
CA ARG A 44 -14.98 1.88 -6.18
C ARG A 44 -13.78 1.10 -6.72
N ILE A 45 -13.40 0.02 -6.04
CA ILE A 45 -12.42 -0.96 -6.49
C ILE A 45 -13.00 -2.37 -6.46
N ASN A 46 -12.33 -3.30 -7.14
CA ASN A 46 -12.71 -4.70 -7.14
C ASN A 46 -12.52 -5.29 -5.73
N SER A 47 -13.49 -6.06 -5.23
CA SER A 47 -13.43 -6.73 -3.93
C SER A 47 -12.20 -7.60 -3.75
N LYS A 48 -11.61 -8.13 -4.83
CA LYS A 48 -10.32 -8.85 -4.80
C LYS A 48 -9.16 -8.03 -4.25
N LYS A 49 -9.19 -6.70 -4.41
CA LYS A 49 -8.18 -5.78 -3.86
C LYS A 49 -8.45 -5.37 -2.41
N LEU A 50 -9.65 -5.65 -1.90
CA LEU A 50 -10.08 -5.32 -0.53
C LEU A 50 -9.84 -6.47 0.47
N ILE A 51 -9.30 -7.61 0.03
CA ILE A 51 -9.07 -8.81 0.86
C ILE A 51 -8.27 -8.50 2.13
N ALA A 52 -7.32 -7.55 2.05
CA ALA A 52 -6.50 -7.12 3.18
C ALA A 52 -6.83 -5.70 3.65
N SER A 53 -8.06 -5.22 3.42
CA SER A 53 -8.42 -3.82 3.68
C SER A 53 -8.40 -3.40 5.15
N ASP A 54 -8.46 -4.36 6.06
CA ASP A 54 -8.36 -4.24 7.51
C ASP A 54 -6.94 -4.47 8.05
N LYS A 55 -5.98 -4.76 7.16
CA LYS A 55 -4.61 -5.12 7.49
C LYS A 55 -3.61 -4.13 6.93
N LYS A 56 -2.40 -4.12 7.51
CA LYS A 56 -1.25 -3.32 7.01
C LYS A 56 -0.93 -3.62 5.55
N ALA A 57 -1.08 -4.88 5.13
CA ALA A 57 -0.91 -5.31 3.75
C ALA A 57 -1.79 -4.54 2.74
N GLY A 58 -3.05 -4.22 3.09
CA GLY A 58 -3.93 -3.43 2.23
C GLY A 58 -3.44 -1.99 2.06
N LEU A 59 -2.92 -1.40 3.14
CA LEU A 59 -2.34 -0.06 3.11
C LEU A 59 -1.07 -0.01 2.23
N ILE A 60 -0.20 -1.00 2.37
CA ILE A 60 1.02 -1.15 1.55
C ILE A 60 0.66 -1.27 0.08
N LEU A 61 -0.24 -2.17 -0.29
CA LEU A 61 -0.63 -2.38 -1.69
C LEU A 61 -1.25 -1.12 -2.30
N SER A 62 -2.05 -0.37 -1.52
CA SER A 62 -2.61 0.90 -1.99
C SER A 62 -1.53 1.96 -2.21
N ALA A 63 -0.54 2.05 -1.32
CA ALA A 63 0.59 2.95 -1.49
C ALA A 63 1.46 2.57 -2.71
N MET A 64 1.70 1.28 -2.92
CA MET A 64 2.41 0.79 -4.10
C MET A 64 1.68 1.15 -5.39
N GLU A 65 0.36 0.93 -5.44
CA GLU A 65 -0.47 1.24 -6.62
C GLU A 65 -0.48 2.73 -6.94
N TYR A 66 -0.48 3.60 -5.92
CA TYR A 66 -0.38 5.05 -6.10
C TYR A 66 0.98 5.50 -6.64
N LEU A 67 2.07 4.97 -6.09
CA LEU A 67 3.43 5.32 -6.52
C LEU A 67 3.72 4.84 -7.95
N GLY A 68 3.08 3.75 -8.38
CA GLY A 68 3.30 3.14 -9.67
C GLY A 68 4.64 2.40 -9.76
N ASN A 69 4.84 1.65 -10.85
CA ASN A 69 5.99 0.76 -11.00
C ASN A 69 7.34 1.49 -11.07
N ASP A 70 7.36 2.71 -11.63
CA ASP A 70 8.60 3.46 -11.89
C ASP A 70 9.26 3.95 -10.60
N ALA A 71 8.46 4.25 -9.56
CA ALA A 71 8.97 4.64 -8.25
C ALA A 71 9.84 3.55 -7.61
N PHE A 72 9.54 2.27 -7.89
CA PHE A 72 10.32 1.12 -7.39
C PHE A 72 11.62 0.87 -8.18
N ALA A 73 12.04 1.79 -9.05
CA ALA A 73 13.41 1.84 -9.52
C ALA A 73 14.37 2.31 -8.41
N ASP A 74 13.88 3.09 -7.43
CA ASP A 74 14.66 3.49 -6.27
C ASP A 74 14.73 2.35 -5.23
N LYS A 75 15.96 1.85 -4.99
CA LYS A 75 16.22 0.82 -3.99
C LYS A 75 15.95 1.29 -2.56
N LYS A 76 16.08 2.59 -2.27
CA LYS A 76 15.78 3.13 -0.93
C LYS A 76 14.31 2.97 -0.59
N LEU A 77 13.44 3.24 -1.55
CA LEU A 77 12.00 3.03 -1.39
C LEU A 77 11.68 1.56 -1.06
N ILE A 78 12.31 0.61 -1.75
CA ILE A 78 12.14 -0.83 -1.47
C ILE A 78 12.54 -1.17 -0.03
N LEU A 79 13.67 -0.63 0.44
CA LEU A 79 14.14 -0.80 1.82
C LEU A 79 13.17 -0.18 2.84
N ASP A 80 12.64 1.00 2.56
CA ASP A 80 11.70 1.68 3.46
C ASP A 80 10.38 0.92 3.59
N PHE A 81 9.91 0.27 2.52
CA PHE A 81 8.79 -0.67 2.60
C PHE A 81 9.16 -1.93 3.38
N ALA A 82 10.34 -2.51 3.13
CA ALA A 82 10.80 -3.72 3.81
C ALA A 82 10.90 -3.53 5.33
N LYS A 83 11.42 -2.40 5.79
CA LYS A 83 11.53 -2.05 7.23
C LYS A 83 10.20 -1.90 7.95
N ARG A 84 9.12 -1.69 7.21
CA ARG A 84 7.76 -1.51 7.75
C ARG A 84 6.96 -2.81 7.69
N LEU A 85 7.54 -3.91 7.23
CA LEU A 85 6.89 -5.21 7.15
C LEU A 85 7.35 -6.11 8.31
N ASP A 86 6.39 -6.69 9.01
CA ASP A 86 6.64 -7.75 9.97
C ASP A 86 6.40 -9.14 9.34
N SER A 87 6.85 -10.21 9.98
CA SER A 87 6.73 -11.58 9.44
C SER A 87 5.28 -12.01 9.19
N ASP A 88 4.33 -11.52 9.99
CA ASP A 88 2.91 -11.78 9.79
C ASP A 88 2.34 -10.99 8.60
N ASP A 89 2.82 -9.77 8.39
CA ASP A 89 2.40 -8.91 7.27
C ASP A 89 2.83 -9.52 5.91
N VAL A 90 3.97 -10.22 5.87
CA VAL A 90 4.48 -10.85 4.63
C VAL A 90 3.49 -11.85 4.05
N LYS A 91 2.90 -12.71 4.89
CA LYS A 91 1.93 -13.73 4.44
C LYS A 91 0.66 -13.08 3.90
N ASP A 92 0.16 -12.07 4.62
CA ASP A 92 -1.02 -11.31 4.22
C ASP A 92 -0.77 -10.52 2.93
N LEU A 93 0.42 -9.93 2.78
CA LEU A 93 0.83 -9.20 1.59
C LEU A 93 0.96 -10.12 0.37
N GLN A 94 1.57 -11.30 0.52
CA GLN A 94 1.67 -12.28 -0.58
C GLN A 94 0.31 -12.78 -1.04
N ASN A 95 -0.63 -12.99 -0.11
CA ASN A 95 -1.97 -13.43 -0.48
C ASN A 95 -2.78 -12.32 -1.14
N ALA A 96 -2.71 -11.10 -0.60
CA ALA A 96 -3.45 -9.97 -1.13
C ALA A 96 -2.90 -9.45 -2.47
N SER A 97 -1.60 -9.56 -2.73
CA SER A 97 -0.99 -9.13 -4.00
C SER A 97 -1.53 -9.87 -5.23
N LYS A 98 -2.08 -11.08 -5.06
CA LYS A 98 -2.74 -11.86 -6.12
C LYS A 98 -3.94 -11.14 -6.75
N GLY A 99 -4.54 -10.20 -6.03
CA GLY A 99 -5.62 -9.34 -6.54
C GLY A 99 -5.13 -8.13 -7.37
N TYR A 100 -3.83 -7.93 -7.49
CA TYR A 100 -3.19 -6.77 -8.12
C TYR A 100 -2.46 -7.14 -9.42
N PRO A 101 -2.14 -6.16 -10.29
CA PRO A 101 -1.38 -6.40 -11.51
C PRO A 101 -0.03 -7.08 -11.27
N LEU A 102 0.49 -7.77 -12.29
CA LEU A 102 1.72 -8.57 -12.20
C LEU A 102 2.93 -7.76 -11.69
N TRP A 103 3.04 -6.49 -12.09
CA TRP A 103 4.14 -5.63 -11.62
C TRP A 103 4.12 -5.45 -10.09
N VAL A 104 2.94 -5.31 -9.48
CA VAL A 104 2.80 -5.19 -8.01
C VAL A 104 3.29 -6.47 -7.34
N GLN A 105 2.88 -7.63 -7.86
CA GLN A 105 3.31 -8.93 -7.35
C GLN A 105 4.83 -9.08 -7.40
N ASN A 106 5.47 -8.67 -8.51
CA ASN A 106 6.92 -8.69 -8.65
C ASN A 106 7.63 -7.76 -7.66
N ARG A 107 7.07 -6.56 -7.41
CA ARG A 107 7.62 -5.61 -6.42
C ARG A 107 7.45 -6.12 -4.99
N VAL A 108 6.30 -6.71 -4.66
CA VAL A 108 6.07 -7.37 -3.35
C VAL A 108 7.13 -8.45 -3.11
N ASN A 109 7.40 -9.32 -4.09
CA ASN A 109 8.44 -10.34 -3.96
C ASN A 109 9.84 -9.74 -3.76
N SER A 110 10.13 -8.61 -4.44
CA SER A 110 11.41 -7.89 -4.28
C SER A 110 11.57 -7.32 -2.87
N ILE A 111 10.51 -6.73 -2.31
CA ILE A 111 10.49 -6.20 -0.93
C ILE A 111 10.70 -7.34 0.07
N ILE A 112 9.98 -8.46 -0.07
CA ILE A 112 10.08 -9.63 0.82
C ILE A 112 11.49 -10.23 0.77
N SER A 113 12.08 -10.38 -0.42
CA SER A 113 13.45 -10.88 -0.58
C SER A 113 14.47 -9.97 0.11
N THR A 114 14.24 -8.65 0.08
CA THR A 114 15.11 -7.67 0.73
C THR A 114 15.03 -7.79 2.26
N MET A 115 13.82 -7.96 2.81
CA MET A 115 13.59 -8.20 4.25
C MET A 115 14.30 -9.46 4.77
N THR A 116 14.30 -10.55 4.00
CA THR A 116 14.99 -11.80 4.37
C THR A 116 16.52 -11.62 4.38
N THR A 117 17.04 -10.76 3.51
CA THR A 117 18.49 -10.51 3.41
C THR A 117 19.01 -9.70 4.61
N GLU A 118 18.24 -8.74 5.14
CA GLU A 118 18.61 -7.99 6.34
C GLU A 118 18.52 -8.82 7.64
N ASN A 119 17.70 -9.87 7.68
CA ASN A 119 17.53 -10.74 8.85
C ASN A 119 18.56 -11.89 8.95
N THR A 120 19.58 -11.92 8.07
CA THR A 120 20.68 -12.86 8.21
C THR A 120 21.80 -12.17 8.98
N PRO A 121 22.02 -12.47 10.29
CA PRO A 121 23.22 -12.01 10.96
C PRO A 121 24.41 -12.64 10.26
N ILE A 122 25.32 -11.78 9.81
CA ILE A 122 26.64 -12.15 9.32
C ILE A 122 27.29 -12.92 10.48
N ASN A 123 27.51 -14.22 10.30
CA ASN A 123 28.27 -15.07 11.21
C ASN A 123 29.71 -15.14 10.72
#